data_AF-A0A011Q3S3-F1
#
_entry.id   AF-A0A011Q3S3-F1
#
_cell.length_a   1.000
_cell.length_b   1.000
_cell.length_c   1.000
_cell.angle_alpha   90.00
_cell.angle_beta   90.00
_cell.angle_gamma   90.00
#
_symmetry.space_group_name_H-M   'P 1'
#
loop_
_entity.id
_entity.type
_entity.pdbx_description
1 polymer ?
#
loop_
_entity_poly.entity_id
_entity_poly.type
_entity_poly.pdbx_seq_one_letter_code
_entity_poly.pdbx_strand_id
1 'polypeptide(L)'
;MNRRRTSFAVSISLFISFALQSSAYCGNASAPQDNERLRLRNDTAVHYFSPEAHLKLARYYYDRGDKVQAFYISERAREIFPNEEFTPAFQRYAALTLKDSPSLSEVLESPLLAKRIRSESSVDQLEAEKGINSFLAAYPDSLGPKTAAAHFFSSTKNAARALPLYIDLYFHDPHYHVGGWAEQHVKRISRAYKASWWASRKESGKPLAQLVIEEKNPRALDVLLDDARERWDPSLAPIMISLFGNDDAYLQASSLHILLDHCADASKAVDIPLMLKSQDLVMRAMANFLAVKCLGPAHFDLVRDNLQSGIGLVQLDAVQALITVGGEEGRRYLTANQPEKRPGQVDKVLRELLAQEEAKAAADSTSAQEYSYDAKVVQAGQFKLRFSLLPSSEQVKNTGFLRPGNKYGIESFKPFGEVTAELGVSFGFRYRVTGLPAGKTKVFEMRAIHPPMKQPDGRTTTVSTAPALFLAEGDDCMYECNISEIVYTLSEPYQVLPGKWLLQLLDRGQVVLGREFNLH
;
A
#
# COMPACT_ATOMS: atom_id res chain seq x y z
N MET A 1 -56.25 -26.88 32.51
CA MET A 1 -56.73 -26.37 31.20
C MET A 1 -55.61 -26.53 30.18
N ASN A 2 -55.87 -27.41 29.20
CA ASN A 2 -55.00 -27.70 28.06
C ASN A 2 -55.03 -26.56 27.04
N ARG A 3 -53.86 -26.20 26.46
CA ARG A 3 -53.64 -26.24 24.99
C ARG A 3 -52.21 -25.82 24.59
N ARG A 4 -51.47 -26.83 24.11
CA ARG A 4 -50.65 -26.93 22.87
C ARG A 4 -49.64 -25.80 22.60
N ARG A 5 -48.32 -26.00 22.75
CA ARG A 5 -47.38 -26.70 21.84
C ARG A 5 -47.64 -26.44 20.35
N THR A 6 -46.84 -25.55 19.76
CA THR A 6 -46.26 -25.69 18.41
C THR A 6 -44.90 -25.01 18.39
N SER A 7 -43.86 -25.84 18.32
CA SER A 7 -42.49 -25.48 18.01
C SER A 7 -42.41 -24.98 16.55
N PHE A 8 -41.72 -23.87 16.32
CA PHE A 8 -41.16 -23.54 15.01
C PHE A 8 -39.66 -23.35 15.19
N ALA A 9 -38.95 -24.48 15.12
CA ALA A 9 -37.53 -24.50 14.83
C ALA A 9 -37.40 -24.22 13.32
N VAL A 10 -37.07 -22.98 12.96
CA VAL A 10 -36.61 -22.68 11.61
C VAL A 10 -35.09 -22.82 11.63
N SER A 11 -34.64 -24.06 11.40
CA SER A 11 -33.28 -24.35 11.00
C SER A 11 -33.08 -23.78 9.60
N ILE A 12 -32.53 -22.57 9.49
CA ILE A 12 -31.92 -22.09 8.24
C ILE A 12 -30.57 -22.80 8.13
N SER A 13 -30.61 -24.04 7.67
CA SER A 13 -29.46 -24.71 7.08
C SER A 13 -29.22 -24.06 5.71
N LEU A 14 -28.56 -22.90 5.70
CA LEU A 14 -27.96 -22.39 4.48
C LEU A 14 -26.76 -23.30 4.19
N PHE A 15 -26.99 -24.34 3.39
CA PHE A 15 -25.94 -25.06 2.71
C PHE A 15 -25.22 -24.06 1.80
N ILE A 16 -24.20 -23.39 2.34
CA ILE A 16 -23.12 -22.82 1.54
C ILE A 16 -22.32 -24.02 1.05
N SER A 17 -22.87 -24.73 0.08
CA SER A 17 -22.09 -25.52 -0.85
C SER A 17 -21.40 -24.54 -1.79
N PHE A 18 -20.45 -23.78 -1.26
CA PHE A 18 -19.31 -23.36 -2.05
C PHE A 18 -18.53 -24.65 -2.30
N ALA A 19 -19.02 -25.42 -3.26
CA ALA A 19 -18.16 -26.31 -3.98
C ALA A 19 -17.01 -25.41 -4.44
N LEU A 20 -15.83 -25.69 -3.90
CA LEU A 20 -14.56 -25.53 -4.59
C LEU A 20 -14.66 -26.32 -5.90
N GLN A 21 -15.49 -25.82 -6.83
CA GLN A 21 -15.35 -26.12 -8.24
C GLN A 21 -14.08 -25.39 -8.60
N SER A 22 -12.97 -26.12 -8.50
CA SER A 22 -11.85 -25.98 -9.43
C SER A 22 -12.47 -25.68 -10.77
N SER A 23 -12.30 -24.45 -11.20
CA SER A 23 -12.94 -23.89 -12.36
C SER A 23 -12.45 -24.66 -13.58
N ALA A 24 -13.20 -25.70 -13.93
CA ALA A 24 -13.30 -26.21 -15.27
C ALA A 24 -13.95 -25.10 -16.12
N TYR A 25 -13.15 -24.08 -16.45
CA TYR A 25 -13.38 -23.18 -17.55
C TYR A 25 -13.27 -24.00 -18.84
N CYS A 26 -14.37 -24.62 -19.26
CA CYS A 26 -14.54 -25.17 -20.61
C CYS A 26 -15.33 -24.17 -21.44
N GLY A 27 -14.61 -23.34 -22.21
CA GLY A 27 -14.69 -23.28 -23.67
C GLY A 27 -14.95 -21.82 -24.10
N ASN A 28 -14.26 -21.18 -25.04
CA ASN A 28 -13.39 -21.63 -26.12
C ASN A 28 -12.37 -20.50 -26.40
N ALA A 29 -11.13 -20.86 -26.79
CA ALA A 29 -10.03 -20.01 -27.29
C ALA A 29 -9.01 -19.36 -26.32
N SER A 30 -9.14 -19.45 -24.98
CA SER A 30 -8.13 -18.84 -24.05
C SER A 30 -6.98 -19.76 -23.62
N ALA A 31 -7.10 -21.08 -23.76
CA ALA A 31 -6.12 -22.04 -23.22
C ALA A 31 -4.66 -21.84 -23.70
N PRO A 32 -4.36 -21.49 -24.96
CA PRO A 32 -2.99 -21.21 -25.38
C PRO A 32 -2.42 -19.94 -24.75
N GLN A 33 -3.27 -18.93 -24.51
CA GLN A 33 -2.86 -17.62 -23.99
C GLN A 33 -2.56 -17.68 -22.49
N ASP A 34 -3.40 -18.36 -21.73
CA ASP A 34 -3.20 -18.55 -20.29
C ASP A 34 -1.90 -19.32 -20.01
N ASN A 35 -1.55 -20.27 -20.89
CA ASN A 35 -0.30 -21.02 -20.82
C ASN A 35 0.94 -20.15 -21.09
N GLU A 36 0.88 -19.22 -22.06
CA GLU A 36 2.02 -18.33 -22.34
C GLU A 36 2.26 -17.35 -21.19
N ARG A 37 1.19 -16.75 -20.66
CA ARG A 37 1.28 -15.85 -19.50
C ARG A 37 1.89 -16.56 -18.30
N LEU A 38 1.35 -17.73 -17.93
CA LEU A 38 1.84 -18.51 -16.80
C LEU A 38 3.30 -18.92 -17.01
N ARG A 39 3.69 -19.30 -18.24
CA ARG A 39 5.08 -19.61 -18.59
C ARG A 39 5.99 -18.40 -18.35
N LEU A 40 5.64 -17.20 -18.82
CA LEU A 40 6.44 -15.99 -18.63
C LEU A 40 6.51 -15.57 -17.16
N ARG A 41 5.40 -15.69 -16.43
CA ARG A 41 5.35 -15.43 -14.98
C ARG A 41 6.27 -16.39 -14.21
N ASN A 42 6.26 -17.68 -14.57
CA ASN A 42 7.17 -18.66 -13.98
C ASN A 42 8.63 -18.42 -14.40
N ASP A 43 8.87 -18.00 -15.64
CA ASP A 43 10.20 -17.57 -16.12
C ASP A 43 10.73 -16.41 -15.27
N THR A 44 9.88 -15.41 -14.99
CA THR A 44 10.20 -14.31 -14.06
C THR A 44 10.47 -14.83 -12.64
N ALA A 45 9.73 -15.80 -12.11
CA ALA A 45 10.01 -16.34 -10.78
C ALA A 45 11.33 -17.12 -10.70
N VAL A 46 11.69 -17.86 -11.75
CA VAL A 46 12.96 -18.59 -11.85
C VAL A 46 14.13 -17.62 -12.02
N HIS A 47 13.98 -16.64 -12.91
CA HIS A 47 14.99 -15.63 -13.25
C HIS A 47 14.70 -14.28 -12.59
N TYR A 48 14.23 -14.30 -11.34
CA TYR A 48 13.73 -13.11 -10.63
C TYR A 48 14.73 -11.96 -10.54
N PHE A 49 16.01 -12.28 -10.53
CA PHE A 49 17.09 -11.31 -10.47
C PHE A 49 17.69 -10.97 -11.84
N SER A 50 16.92 -11.15 -12.92
CA SER A 50 17.29 -10.73 -14.27
C SER A 50 16.26 -9.73 -14.80
N PRO A 51 16.66 -8.50 -15.20
CA PRO A 51 15.72 -7.53 -15.75
C PRO A 51 15.01 -8.05 -17.00
N GLU A 52 15.65 -8.91 -17.79
CA GLU A 52 15.10 -9.52 -19.00
C GLU A 52 13.77 -10.25 -18.76
N ALA A 53 13.69 -11.06 -17.69
CA ALA A 53 12.50 -11.88 -17.45
C ALA A 53 11.28 -11.00 -17.12
N HIS A 54 11.48 -9.99 -16.26
CA HIS A 54 10.44 -8.99 -15.96
C HIS A 54 10.01 -8.21 -17.21
N LEU A 55 10.96 -7.79 -18.04
CA LEU A 55 10.68 -7.00 -19.24
C LEU A 55 9.99 -7.79 -20.34
N LYS A 56 10.26 -9.10 -20.47
CA LYS A 56 9.49 -9.99 -21.36
C LYS A 56 8.03 -10.09 -20.91
N LEU A 57 7.79 -10.20 -19.61
CA LEU A 57 6.43 -10.19 -19.07
C LEU A 57 5.75 -8.83 -19.28
N ALA A 58 6.46 -7.72 -19.07
CA ALA A 58 5.94 -6.38 -19.38
C ALA A 58 5.57 -6.26 -20.87
N ARG A 59 6.45 -6.74 -21.77
CA ARG A 59 6.21 -6.73 -23.21
C ARG A 59 4.99 -7.55 -23.60
N TYR A 60 4.82 -8.73 -23.03
CA TYR A 60 3.64 -9.58 -23.23
C TYR A 60 2.32 -8.83 -22.97
N TYR A 61 2.26 -8.06 -21.89
CA TYR A 61 1.08 -7.24 -21.55
C TYR A 61 0.92 -6.03 -22.47
N TYR A 62 2.03 -5.37 -22.82
CA TYR A 62 2.02 -4.23 -23.73
C TYR A 62 1.43 -4.62 -25.09
N ASP A 63 1.92 -5.72 -25.68
CA ASP A 63 1.49 -6.21 -27.01
C ASP A 63 0.03 -6.64 -27.04
N ARG A 64 -0.55 -6.95 -25.89
CA ARG A 64 -1.98 -7.31 -25.74
C ARG A 64 -2.87 -6.12 -25.38
N GLY A 65 -2.32 -4.92 -25.35
CA GLY A 65 -3.06 -3.69 -25.06
C GLY A 65 -3.27 -3.40 -23.57
N ASP A 66 -2.76 -4.24 -22.67
CA ASP A 66 -2.78 -3.99 -21.22
C ASP A 66 -1.57 -3.15 -20.81
N LYS A 67 -1.55 -1.92 -21.34
CA LYS A 67 -0.41 -1.00 -21.23
C LYS A 67 -0.14 -0.60 -19.78
N VAL A 68 -1.17 -0.50 -18.95
CA VAL A 68 -1.02 -0.09 -17.53
C VAL A 68 -0.30 -1.18 -16.75
N GLN A 69 -0.71 -2.45 -16.91
CA GLN A 69 -0.03 -3.58 -16.30
C GLN A 69 1.44 -3.67 -16.77
N ALA A 70 1.67 -3.52 -18.08
CA ALA A 70 3.00 -3.50 -18.66
C ALA A 70 3.91 -2.43 -18.04
N PHE A 71 3.40 -1.20 -17.89
CA PHE A 71 4.12 -0.09 -17.26
C PHE A 71 4.54 -0.43 -15.83
N TYR A 72 3.62 -0.96 -15.01
CA TYR A 72 3.94 -1.24 -13.60
C TYR A 72 4.90 -2.42 -13.41
N ILE A 73 4.87 -3.42 -14.31
CA ILE A 73 5.88 -4.48 -14.32
C ILE A 73 7.26 -3.92 -14.69
N SER A 74 7.34 -3.07 -15.73
CA SER A 74 8.59 -2.41 -16.14
C SER A 74 9.15 -1.50 -15.05
N GLU A 75 8.30 -0.68 -14.42
CA GLU A 75 8.71 0.19 -13.32
C GLU A 75 9.21 -0.61 -12.13
N ARG A 76 8.56 -1.73 -11.80
CA ARG A 76 9.04 -2.59 -10.73
C ARG A 76 10.41 -3.18 -11.05
N ALA A 77 10.66 -3.58 -12.29
CA ALA A 77 11.99 -4.00 -12.70
C ALA A 77 13.01 -2.87 -12.54
N ARG A 78 12.69 -1.64 -12.96
CA ARG A 78 13.58 -0.48 -12.81
C ARG A 78 13.87 -0.11 -11.35
N GLU A 79 12.96 -0.40 -10.42
CA GLU A 79 13.19 -0.22 -8.99
C GLU A 79 14.15 -1.28 -8.40
N ILE A 80 14.14 -2.49 -8.95
CA ILE A 80 14.96 -3.62 -8.47
C ILE A 80 16.37 -3.57 -9.06
N PHE A 81 16.50 -3.17 -10.32
CA PHE A 81 17.75 -3.23 -11.07
C PHE A 81 18.35 -1.83 -11.25
N PRO A 82 19.67 -1.68 -11.08
CA PRO A 82 20.34 -0.41 -11.36
C PRO A 82 20.23 -0.05 -12.85
N ASN A 83 20.32 1.25 -13.18
CA ASN A 83 20.11 1.75 -14.55
C ASN A 83 21.06 1.11 -15.58
N GLU A 84 22.28 0.75 -15.16
CA GLU A 84 23.30 0.11 -16.00
C GLU A 84 22.87 -1.29 -16.47
N GLU A 85 22.03 -1.98 -15.69
CA GLU A 85 21.47 -3.28 -16.05
C GLU A 85 20.09 -3.14 -16.71
N PHE A 86 19.25 -2.25 -16.17
CA PHE A 86 17.88 -2.07 -16.63
C PHE A 86 17.81 -1.49 -18.05
N THR A 87 18.51 -0.38 -18.32
CA THR A 87 18.35 0.36 -19.58
C THR A 87 18.72 -0.47 -20.82
N PRO A 88 19.85 -1.20 -20.85
CA PRO A 88 20.17 -2.08 -21.98
C PRO A 88 19.16 -3.23 -22.15
N ALA A 89 18.67 -3.81 -21.05
CA ALA A 89 17.66 -4.86 -21.10
C ALA A 89 16.31 -4.32 -21.61
N PHE A 90 15.92 -3.13 -21.17
CA PHE A 90 14.70 -2.45 -21.60
C PHE A 90 14.72 -2.20 -23.11
N GLN A 91 15.83 -1.64 -23.62
CA GLN A 91 16.04 -1.41 -25.05
C GLN A 91 15.93 -2.69 -25.88
N ARG A 92 16.38 -3.83 -25.34
CA ARG A 92 16.37 -5.11 -26.05
C ARG A 92 15.01 -5.81 -26.04
N TYR A 93 14.29 -5.77 -24.92
CA TYR A 93 13.14 -6.66 -24.70
C TYR A 93 11.78 -5.96 -24.63
N ALA A 94 11.75 -4.68 -24.24
CA ALA A 94 10.49 -3.97 -24.00
C ALA A 94 10.31 -2.77 -24.96
N ALA A 95 11.40 -2.10 -25.31
CA ALA A 95 11.35 -0.81 -25.97
C ALA A 95 10.61 -0.81 -27.31
N LEU A 96 9.96 0.29 -27.61
CA LEU A 96 9.30 0.57 -28.87
C LEU A 96 10.19 1.43 -29.75
N THR A 97 10.35 0.98 -30.98
CA THR A 97 10.92 1.82 -32.04
C THR A 97 9.82 2.73 -32.58
N LEU A 98 9.66 3.90 -31.96
CA LEU A 98 8.86 4.97 -32.56
C LEU A 98 9.70 5.66 -33.65
N LYS A 99 9.08 5.91 -34.80
CA LYS A 99 9.76 6.57 -35.92
C LYS A 99 9.91 8.06 -35.63
N ASP A 100 11.09 8.59 -35.94
CA ASP A 100 11.27 10.03 -36.06
C ASP A 100 10.24 10.57 -37.05
N SER A 101 9.48 11.55 -36.60
CA SER A 101 8.48 12.23 -37.42
C SER A 101 9.18 13.28 -38.30
N PRO A 102 8.59 13.69 -39.44
CA PRO A 102 8.78 15.07 -39.90
C PRO A 102 8.58 16.03 -38.73
N SER A 103 9.40 17.09 -38.69
CA SER A 103 9.60 17.92 -37.52
C SER A 103 8.26 18.41 -36.95
N LEU A 104 8.16 18.50 -35.61
CA LEU A 104 6.97 19.04 -34.93
C LEU A 104 6.60 20.42 -35.51
N SER A 105 7.60 21.19 -35.96
CA SER A 105 7.46 22.45 -36.70
C SER A 105 6.70 22.30 -38.02
N GLU A 106 7.04 21.34 -38.89
CA GLU A 106 6.35 21.15 -40.18
C GLU A 106 4.85 20.81 -40.02
N VAL A 107 4.44 20.33 -38.85
CA VAL A 107 3.05 19.97 -38.55
C VAL A 107 2.35 21.03 -37.68
N LEU A 108 3.07 21.69 -36.77
CA LEU A 108 2.56 22.76 -35.90
C LEU A 108 2.58 24.15 -36.57
N GLU A 109 3.14 24.29 -37.77
CA GLU A 109 3.02 25.46 -38.65
C GLU A 109 1.57 25.72 -39.13
N SER A 110 0.57 25.01 -38.60
CA SER A 110 -0.78 25.57 -38.51
C SER A 110 -0.84 26.53 -37.31
N PRO A 111 -0.76 27.87 -37.49
CA PRO A 111 -0.89 28.86 -36.41
C PRO A 111 -2.19 28.74 -35.58
N LEU A 112 -3.13 27.88 -35.99
CA LEU A 112 -4.35 27.55 -35.25
C LEU A 112 -4.08 26.61 -34.05
N LEU A 113 -3.15 25.66 -34.11
CA LEU A 113 -2.95 24.68 -33.04
C LEU A 113 -2.17 25.26 -31.84
N ALA A 114 -1.10 26.02 -32.10
CA ALA A 114 -0.32 26.67 -31.03
C ALA A 114 -1.12 27.76 -30.28
N LYS A 115 -2.06 28.43 -30.97
CA LYS A 115 -2.95 29.45 -30.38
C LYS A 115 -4.19 28.84 -29.70
N ARG A 116 -4.71 27.71 -30.19
CA ARG A 116 -5.92 27.04 -29.63
C ARG A 116 -5.69 26.16 -28.41
N ILE A 117 -4.49 25.63 -28.18
CA ILE A 117 -4.20 24.88 -26.94
C ILE A 117 -4.36 25.78 -25.69
N ARG A 118 -4.34 27.10 -25.84
CA ARG A 118 -4.63 28.08 -24.78
C ARG A 118 -6.04 28.69 -24.84
N SER A 119 -6.85 28.33 -25.85
CA SER A 119 -8.23 28.82 -25.98
C SER A 119 -9.17 27.98 -25.10
N GLU A 120 -9.97 28.63 -24.26
CA GLU A 120 -10.97 27.97 -23.40
C GLU A 120 -12.29 27.66 -24.14
N SER A 121 -12.41 27.99 -25.43
CA SER A 121 -13.65 27.75 -26.17
C SER A 121 -13.83 26.25 -26.51
N SER A 122 -15.02 25.72 -26.26
CA SER A 122 -15.35 24.30 -26.52
C SER A 122 -15.31 23.92 -28.01
N VAL A 123 -15.58 24.88 -28.90
CA VAL A 123 -15.53 24.69 -30.36
C VAL A 123 -14.09 24.50 -30.84
N ASP A 124 -13.15 25.30 -30.31
CA ASP A 124 -11.73 25.19 -30.66
C ASP A 124 -11.12 23.88 -30.17
N GLN A 125 -11.57 23.37 -29.01
CA GLN A 125 -11.13 22.08 -28.47
C GLN A 125 -11.54 20.91 -29.36
N LEU A 126 -12.78 20.90 -29.87
CA LEU A 126 -13.28 19.84 -30.74
C LEU A 126 -12.53 19.80 -32.09
N GLU A 127 -12.24 20.97 -32.66
CA GLU A 127 -11.47 21.05 -33.91
C GLU A 127 -10.01 20.63 -33.70
N ALA A 128 -9.39 21.04 -32.59
CA ALA A 128 -8.05 20.59 -32.20
C ALA A 128 -8.00 19.07 -31.98
N GLU A 129 -9.01 18.49 -31.31
CA GLU A 129 -9.12 17.05 -31.13
C GLU A 129 -9.23 16.30 -32.46
N LYS A 130 -10.04 16.80 -33.42
CA LYS A 130 -10.12 16.22 -34.77
C LYS A 130 -8.77 16.25 -35.49
N GLY A 131 -8.03 17.36 -35.39
CA GLY A 131 -6.69 17.49 -35.96
C GLY A 131 -5.71 16.48 -35.35
N ILE A 132 -5.66 16.40 -34.01
CA ILE A 132 -4.82 15.45 -33.27
C ILE A 132 -5.17 14.00 -33.63
N ASN A 133 -6.46 13.66 -33.72
CA ASN A 133 -6.90 12.31 -34.08
C ASN A 133 -6.50 11.93 -35.51
N SER A 134 -6.69 12.85 -36.45
CA SER A 134 -6.30 12.65 -37.84
C SER A 134 -4.79 12.46 -37.97
N PHE A 135 -4.01 13.22 -37.18
CA PHE A 135 -2.56 13.12 -37.16
C PHE A 135 -2.06 11.80 -36.56
N LEU A 136 -2.64 11.36 -35.42
CA LEU A 136 -2.37 10.04 -34.85
C LEU A 136 -2.74 8.90 -35.80
N ALA A 137 -3.84 9.03 -36.55
CA ALA A 137 -4.27 8.02 -37.51
C ALA A 137 -3.32 7.94 -38.73
N ALA A 138 -2.81 9.08 -39.20
CA ALA A 138 -1.84 9.12 -40.30
C ALA A 138 -0.45 8.60 -39.90
N TYR A 139 -0.05 8.79 -38.63
CA TYR A 139 1.29 8.45 -38.14
C TYR A 139 1.23 7.74 -36.77
N PRO A 140 0.63 6.53 -36.70
CA PRO A 140 0.35 5.85 -35.43
C PRO A 140 1.60 5.44 -34.64
N ASP A 141 2.73 5.27 -35.31
CA ASP A 141 4.01 4.84 -34.71
C ASP A 141 5.05 5.96 -34.60
N SER A 142 4.64 7.21 -34.76
CA SER A 142 5.57 8.33 -34.76
C SER A 142 5.57 9.08 -33.42
N LEU A 143 6.77 9.46 -32.99
CA LEU A 143 7.02 10.09 -31.69
C LEU A 143 6.32 11.45 -31.56
N GLY A 144 6.41 12.28 -32.60
CA GLY A 144 5.82 13.63 -32.64
C GLY A 144 4.30 13.63 -32.40
N PRO A 145 3.51 12.90 -33.21
CA PRO A 145 2.06 12.76 -33.01
C PRO A 145 1.68 12.25 -31.62
N LYS A 146 2.35 11.20 -31.12
CA LYS A 146 2.04 10.64 -29.79
C LYS A 146 2.29 11.66 -28.68
N THR A 147 3.38 12.41 -28.76
CA THR A 147 3.71 13.49 -27.82
C THR A 147 2.68 14.60 -27.84
N ALA A 148 2.34 15.12 -29.03
CA ALA A 148 1.36 16.19 -29.17
C ALA A 148 -0.01 15.75 -28.62
N ALA A 149 -0.43 14.53 -28.95
CA ALA A 149 -1.69 13.97 -28.48
C ALA A 149 -1.71 13.73 -26.98
N ALA A 150 -0.65 13.15 -26.40
CA ALA A 150 -0.55 12.89 -24.97
C ALA A 150 -0.70 14.19 -24.17
N HIS A 151 0.00 15.24 -24.60
CA HIS A 151 -0.06 16.56 -23.98
C HIS A 151 -1.47 17.17 -24.11
N PHE A 152 -2.06 17.16 -25.31
CA PHE A 152 -3.40 17.68 -25.55
C PHE A 152 -4.48 16.99 -24.69
N PHE A 153 -4.48 15.66 -24.64
CA PHE A 153 -5.45 14.93 -23.83
C PHE A 153 -5.22 15.10 -22.32
N SER A 154 -3.96 15.25 -21.88
CA SER A 154 -3.68 15.58 -20.48
C SER A 154 -4.16 16.99 -20.12
N SER A 155 -3.94 18.00 -20.97
CA SER A 155 -4.37 19.38 -20.70
C SER A 155 -5.89 19.53 -20.69
N THR A 156 -6.59 18.77 -21.53
CA THR A 156 -8.06 18.70 -21.57
C THR A 156 -8.66 17.73 -20.54
N LYS A 157 -7.84 17.20 -19.62
CA LYS A 157 -8.25 16.25 -18.55
C LYS A 157 -8.90 14.95 -19.07
N ASN A 158 -8.62 14.56 -20.31
CA ASN A 158 -9.05 13.29 -20.88
C ASN A 158 -8.05 12.17 -20.56
N ALA A 159 -8.09 11.70 -19.31
CA ALA A 159 -7.18 10.67 -18.78
C ALA A 159 -7.17 9.37 -19.59
N ALA A 160 -8.36 8.90 -20.03
CA ALA A 160 -8.51 7.65 -20.77
C ALA A 160 -7.74 7.66 -22.10
N ARG A 161 -7.67 8.81 -22.76
CA ARG A 161 -6.91 8.98 -24.01
C ARG A 161 -5.44 9.32 -23.79
N ALA A 162 -5.13 10.10 -22.75
CA ALA A 162 -3.76 10.52 -22.44
C ALA A 162 -2.88 9.38 -21.92
N LEU A 163 -3.41 8.55 -21.01
CA LEU A 163 -2.67 7.50 -20.32
C LEU A 163 -1.96 6.51 -21.26
N PRO A 164 -2.64 5.86 -22.22
CA PRO A 164 -1.97 4.91 -23.13
C PRO A 164 -0.92 5.58 -24.01
N LEU A 165 -1.05 6.88 -24.32
CA LEU A 165 -0.05 7.61 -25.10
C LEU A 165 1.20 7.89 -24.28
N TYR A 166 1.07 8.32 -23.02
CA TYR A 166 2.25 8.47 -22.14
C TYR A 166 2.96 7.15 -21.87
N ILE A 167 2.21 6.04 -21.81
CA ILE A 167 2.83 4.71 -21.70
C ILE A 167 3.60 4.38 -22.98
N ASP A 168 3.07 4.68 -24.17
CA ASP A 168 3.83 4.49 -25.41
C ASP A 168 5.12 5.30 -25.45
N LEU A 169 5.09 6.53 -24.92
CA LEU A 169 6.28 7.39 -24.81
C LEU A 169 7.29 6.83 -23.80
N TYR A 170 6.82 6.29 -22.67
CA TYR A 170 7.69 5.59 -21.71
C TYR A 170 8.30 4.32 -22.33
N PHE A 171 7.51 3.54 -23.09
CA PHE A 171 8.01 2.36 -23.77
C PHE A 171 8.93 2.70 -24.95
N HIS A 172 8.89 3.91 -25.48
CA HIS A 172 9.91 4.39 -26.39
C HIS A 172 11.23 4.70 -25.68
N ASP A 173 11.16 5.47 -24.60
CA ASP A 173 12.30 5.80 -23.74
C ASP A 173 11.81 5.97 -22.28
N PRO A 174 12.30 5.19 -21.31
CA PRO A 174 11.87 5.32 -19.91
C PRO A 174 12.29 6.66 -19.29
N HIS A 175 13.18 7.41 -19.96
CA HIS A 175 13.60 8.77 -19.64
C HIS A 175 12.97 9.81 -20.58
N TYR A 176 11.89 9.48 -21.30
CA TYR A 176 11.24 10.45 -22.18
C TYR A 176 10.68 11.64 -21.40
N HIS A 177 11.04 12.85 -21.82
CA HIS A 177 10.70 14.10 -21.14
C HIS A 177 9.91 15.07 -22.04
N VAL A 178 8.66 15.37 -21.67
CA VAL A 178 7.73 16.25 -22.39
C VAL A 178 6.87 17.05 -21.42
N GLY A 179 7.37 18.22 -21.01
CA GLY A 179 6.74 19.02 -19.95
C GLY A 179 6.77 18.31 -18.57
N GLY A 180 7.66 17.32 -18.42
CA GLY A 180 7.75 16.38 -17.32
C GLY A 180 8.11 14.98 -17.82
N TRP A 181 8.55 14.09 -16.93
CA TRP A 181 8.89 12.71 -17.30
C TRP A 181 7.62 11.91 -17.61
N ALA A 182 7.61 11.16 -18.72
CA ALA A 182 6.45 10.35 -19.12
C ALA A 182 5.94 9.46 -17.98
N GLU A 183 6.84 8.83 -17.24
CA GLU A 183 6.56 8.07 -16.02
C GLU A 183 5.73 8.85 -14.98
N GLN A 184 6.11 10.10 -14.70
CA GLN A 184 5.40 10.94 -13.73
C GLN A 184 3.99 11.28 -14.22
N HIS A 185 3.82 11.49 -15.53
CA HIS A 185 2.50 11.67 -16.14
C HIS A 185 1.65 10.39 -16.00
N VAL A 186 2.20 9.20 -16.29
CA VAL A 186 1.51 7.93 -16.10
C VAL A 186 1.09 7.74 -14.64
N LYS A 187 1.99 7.96 -13.68
CA LYS A 187 1.70 7.85 -12.23
C LYS A 187 0.62 8.85 -11.80
N ARG A 188 0.70 10.12 -12.23
CA ARG A 188 -0.28 11.16 -11.90
C ARG A 188 -1.66 10.86 -12.48
N ILE A 189 -1.74 10.49 -13.77
CA ILE A 189 -3.01 10.18 -14.44
C ILE A 189 -3.64 8.92 -13.83
N SER A 190 -2.84 7.89 -13.55
CA SER A 190 -3.32 6.65 -12.93
C SER A 190 -3.89 6.89 -11.52
N ARG A 191 -3.28 7.77 -10.72
CA ARG A 191 -3.84 8.18 -9.41
C ARG A 191 -5.17 8.92 -9.54
N ALA A 192 -5.29 9.83 -10.50
CA ALA A 192 -6.54 10.55 -10.74
C ALA A 192 -7.66 9.59 -11.21
N TYR A 193 -7.32 8.64 -12.09
CA TYR A 193 -8.23 7.59 -12.54
C TYR A 193 -8.68 6.68 -11.40
N LYS A 194 -7.74 6.25 -10.53
CA LYS A 194 -8.02 5.48 -9.30
C LYS A 194 -9.13 6.16 -8.48
N ALA A 195 -8.99 7.46 -8.21
CA ALA A 195 -9.93 8.22 -7.40
C ALA A 195 -11.32 8.35 -8.05
N SER A 196 -11.39 8.69 -9.34
CA SER A 196 -12.67 8.87 -10.04
C SER A 196 -13.41 7.54 -10.22
N TRP A 197 -12.68 6.47 -10.54
CA TRP A 197 -13.23 5.13 -10.67
C TRP A 197 -13.86 4.68 -9.35
N TRP A 198 -13.17 4.86 -8.23
CA TRP A 198 -13.70 4.46 -6.92
C TRP A 198 -14.96 5.20 -6.52
N ALA A 199 -15.00 6.52 -6.74
CA ALA A 199 -16.19 7.32 -6.48
C ALA A 199 -17.40 6.77 -7.24
N SER A 200 -17.23 6.49 -8.54
CA SER A 200 -18.29 5.91 -9.38
C SER A 200 -18.71 4.50 -8.93
N ARG A 201 -17.77 3.66 -8.48
CA ARG A 201 -18.10 2.29 -8.03
C ARG A 201 -18.78 2.24 -6.67
N LYS A 202 -18.43 3.13 -5.74
CA LYS A 202 -19.13 3.27 -4.45
C LYS A 202 -20.62 3.54 -4.65
N GLU A 203 -20.96 4.37 -5.64
CA GLU A 203 -22.36 4.67 -5.98
C GLU A 203 -23.10 3.49 -6.61
N SER A 204 -22.38 2.53 -7.22
CA SER A 204 -23.00 1.39 -7.90
C SER A 204 -23.57 0.32 -6.96
N GLY A 205 -23.18 0.31 -5.67
CA GLY A 205 -23.62 -0.68 -4.69
C GLY A 205 -23.22 -2.13 -4.98
N LYS A 206 -22.40 -2.39 -6.00
CA LYS A 206 -21.94 -3.74 -6.34
C LYS A 206 -21.07 -4.33 -5.21
N PRO A 207 -21.17 -5.64 -4.93
CA PRO A 207 -20.27 -6.29 -3.99
C PRO A 207 -18.80 -6.17 -4.42
N LEU A 208 -17.89 -6.03 -3.46
CA LEU A 208 -16.46 -5.84 -3.72
C LEU A 208 -15.85 -6.96 -4.57
N ALA A 209 -16.30 -8.20 -4.34
CA ALA A 209 -15.92 -9.37 -5.13
C ALA A 209 -16.17 -9.20 -6.63
N GLN A 210 -17.34 -8.65 -6.98
CA GLN A 210 -17.69 -8.42 -8.37
C GLN A 210 -16.83 -7.31 -8.97
N LEU A 211 -16.53 -6.27 -8.20
CA LEU A 211 -15.67 -5.17 -8.66
C LEU A 211 -14.24 -5.64 -8.97
N VAL A 212 -13.67 -6.54 -8.15
CA VAL A 212 -12.34 -7.12 -8.41
C VAL A 212 -12.32 -7.94 -9.70
N ILE A 213 -13.37 -8.71 -9.98
CA ILE A 213 -13.47 -9.52 -11.19
C ILE A 213 -13.62 -8.64 -12.45
N GLU A 214 -14.38 -7.54 -12.35
CA GLU A 214 -14.65 -6.64 -13.47
C GLU A 214 -13.45 -5.72 -13.81
N GLU A 215 -12.61 -5.39 -12.83
CA GLU A 215 -11.57 -4.39 -12.99
C GLU A 215 -10.21 -4.98 -13.32
N LYS A 216 -9.65 -4.56 -14.46
CA LYS A 216 -8.36 -5.04 -14.96
C LYS A 216 -7.22 -4.08 -14.66
N ASN A 217 -7.52 -2.81 -14.37
CA ASN A 217 -6.51 -1.81 -14.03
C ASN A 217 -5.97 -2.07 -12.61
N PRO A 218 -4.69 -2.42 -12.45
CA PRO A 218 -4.14 -2.74 -11.14
C PRO A 218 -4.22 -1.56 -10.16
N ARG A 219 -4.23 -0.31 -10.65
CA ARG A 219 -4.34 0.88 -9.79
C ARG A 219 -5.76 1.17 -9.34
N ALA A 220 -6.76 0.70 -10.06
CA ALA A 220 -8.14 0.75 -9.57
C ALA A 220 -8.35 -0.31 -8.47
N LEU A 221 -7.77 -1.50 -8.63
CA LEU A 221 -7.79 -2.56 -7.61
C LEU A 221 -7.09 -2.16 -6.29
N ASP A 222 -6.08 -1.29 -6.37
CA ASP A 222 -5.41 -0.72 -5.19
C ASP A 222 -6.39 -0.08 -4.18
N VAL A 223 -7.46 0.58 -4.66
CA VAL A 223 -8.46 1.16 -3.75
C VAL A 223 -9.20 0.11 -2.95
N LEU A 224 -9.39 -1.08 -3.54
CA LEU A 224 -10.09 -2.18 -2.90
C LEU A 224 -9.24 -2.76 -1.77
N LEU A 225 -7.92 -2.71 -1.91
CA LEU A 225 -6.98 -3.08 -0.85
C LEU A 225 -7.00 -2.06 0.29
N ASP A 226 -7.06 -0.77 -0.03
CA ASP A 226 -7.24 0.28 0.97
C ASP A 226 -8.56 0.10 1.74
N ASP A 227 -9.67 -0.18 1.04
CA ASP A 227 -10.97 -0.43 1.64
C ASP A 227 -10.99 -1.70 2.51
N ALA A 228 -10.37 -2.77 2.04
CA ALA A 228 -10.27 -4.03 2.78
C ALA A 228 -9.42 -3.90 4.06
N ARG A 229 -8.36 -3.06 4.06
CA ARG A 229 -7.59 -2.72 5.26
C ARG A 229 -8.41 -1.93 6.28
N GLU A 230 -9.28 -1.05 5.79
CA GLU A 230 -10.14 -0.25 6.65
C GLU A 230 -11.29 -1.05 7.23
N ARG A 231 -11.92 -1.90 6.40
CA ARG A 231 -13.19 -2.59 6.64
C ARG A 231 -13.09 -4.06 6.21
N TRP A 232 -12.30 -4.83 6.95
CA TRP A 232 -12.13 -6.25 6.66
C TRP A 232 -13.45 -7.03 6.76
N ASP A 233 -13.68 -7.90 5.77
CA ASP A 233 -14.74 -8.90 5.77
C ASP A 233 -14.13 -10.26 5.38
N PRO A 234 -14.38 -11.36 6.12
CA PRO A 234 -13.80 -12.68 5.82
C PRO A 234 -14.06 -13.19 4.40
N SER A 235 -15.17 -12.78 3.76
CA SER A 235 -15.48 -13.11 2.36
C SER A 235 -14.49 -12.49 1.37
N LEU A 236 -13.65 -11.54 1.82
CA LEU A 236 -12.58 -10.96 1.01
C LEU A 236 -11.33 -11.83 0.92
N ALA A 237 -11.14 -12.79 1.84
CA ALA A 237 -9.94 -13.62 1.82
C ALA A 237 -9.73 -14.37 0.48
N PRO A 238 -10.74 -15.06 -0.10
CA PRO A 238 -10.60 -15.68 -1.42
C PRO A 238 -10.25 -14.70 -2.54
N ILE A 239 -10.76 -13.46 -2.46
CA ILE A 239 -10.49 -12.41 -3.42
C ILE A 239 -9.03 -11.97 -3.31
N MET A 240 -8.53 -11.70 -2.10
CA MET A 240 -7.13 -11.34 -1.86
C MET A 240 -6.18 -12.45 -2.31
N ILE A 241 -6.54 -13.72 -2.13
CA ILE A 241 -5.77 -14.87 -2.63
C ILE A 241 -5.78 -14.89 -4.17
N SER A 242 -6.91 -14.58 -4.82
CA SER A 242 -6.98 -14.50 -6.28
C SER A 242 -6.08 -13.40 -6.86
N LEU A 243 -5.83 -12.32 -6.10
CA LEU A 243 -4.92 -11.25 -6.49
C LEU A 243 -3.44 -11.68 -6.50
N PHE A 244 -3.08 -12.80 -5.86
CA PHE A 244 -1.75 -13.39 -6.10
C PHE A 244 -1.58 -13.76 -7.57
N GLY A 245 -2.66 -14.18 -8.23
CA GLY A 245 -2.70 -14.45 -9.67
C GLY A 245 -2.66 -13.20 -10.55
N ASN A 246 -2.60 -11.97 -10.01
CA ASN A 246 -2.31 -10.76 -10.79
C ASN A 246 -0.80 -10.63 -10.99
N ASP A 247 -0.31 -9.96 -12.04
CA ASP A 247 1.14 -9.81 -12.30
C ASP A 247 1.71 -8.46 -11.80
N ASP A 248 0.90 -7.63 -11.12
CA ASP A 248 1.35 -6.41 -10.44
C ASP A 248 1.86 -6.75 -9.04
N ALA A 249 3.16 -6.56 -8.83
CA ALA A 249 3.83 -6.89 -7.57
C ALA A 249 3.28 -6.11 -6.35
N TYR A 250 2.77 -4.89 -6.57
CA TYR A 250 2.18 -4.10 -5.49
C TYR A 250 0.85 -4.70 -5.02
N LEU A 251 0.00 -5.15 -5.95
CA LEU A 251 -1.24 -5.85 -5.61
C LEU A 251 -0.98 -7.15 -4.86
N GLN A 252 -0.02 -7.95 -5.33
CA GLN A 252 0.38 -9.20 -4.67
C GLN A 252 0.83 -8.94 -3.23
N ALA A 253 1.80 -8.03 -3.04
CA ALA A 253 2.36 -7.71 -1.72
C ALA A 253 1.30 -7.11 -0.79
N SER A 254 0.48 -6.17 -1.28
CA SER A 254 -0.55 -5.54 -0.46
C SER A 254 -1.65 -6.52 -0.05
N SER A 255 -2.07 -7.42 -0.95
CA SER A 255 -3.02 -8.50 -0.63
C SER A 255 -2.44 -9.45 0.40
N LEU A 256 -1.16 -9.81 0.27
CA LEU A 256 -0.46 -10.65 1.23
C LEU A 256 -0.45 -9.99 2.61
N HIS A 257 -0.07 -8.73 2.73
CA HIS A 257 -0.06 -8.03 4.02
C HIS A 257 -1.42 -8.04 4.71
N ILE A 258 -2.50 -7.79 3.97
CA ILE A 258 -3.87 -7.86 4.51
C ILE A 258 -4.17 -9.28 5.02
N LEU A 259 -3.84 -10.31 4.23
CA LEU A 259 -4.07 -11.70 4.64
C LEU A 259 -3.25 -12.10 5.88
N LEU A 260 -2.03 -11.57 6.03
CA LEU A 260 -1.19 -11.82 7.21
C LEU A 260 -1.76 -11.20 8.48
N ASP A 261 -2.48 -10.07 8.37
CA ASP A 261 -3.22 -9.47 9.48
C ASP A 261 -4.51 -10.25 9.82
N HIS A 262 -4.99 -11.09 8.88
CA HIS A 262 -6.25 -11.84 8.97
C HIS A 262 -6.08 -13.36 8.78
N CYS A 263 -5.03 -13.93 9.38
CA CYS A 263 -4.63 -15.33 9.17
C CYS A 263 -5.73 -16.39 9.40
N ALA A 264 -6.63 -16.16 10.36
CA ALA A 264 -7.72 -17.09 10.65
C ALA A 264 -8.71 -17.23 9.48
N ASP A 265 -8.93 -16.15 8.74
CA ASP A 265 -9.81 -16.14 7.57
C ASP A 265 -9.05 -16.63 6.34
N ALA A 266 -7.78 -16.22 6.17
CA ALA A 266 -6.91 -16.72 5.11
C ALA A 266 -6.80 -18.25 5.12
N SER A 267 -6.57 -18.85 6.29
CA SER A 267 -6.42 -20.31 6.44
C SER A 267 -7.71 -21.09 6.20
N LYS A 268 -8.88 -20.44 6.32
CA LYS A 268 -10.18 -21.05 5.96
C LYS A 268 -10.46 -20.92 4.47
N ALA A 269 -9.97 -19.85 3.85
CA ALA A 269 -10.22 -19.55 2.45
C ALA A 269 -9.40 -20.43 1.49
N VAL A 270 -8.27 -20.99 1.93
CA VAL A 270 -7.40 -21.81 1.07
C VAL A 270 -6.61 -22.87 1.81
N ASP A 271 -6.30 -23.95 1.09
CA ASP A 271 -5.33 -24.97 1.49
C ASP A 271 -3.89 -24.45 1.24
N ILE A 272 -3.29 -23.85 2.28
CA ILE A 272 -1.91 -23.32 2.23
C ILE A 272 -0.89 -24.42 1.84
N PRO A 273 -0.92 -25.65 2.42
CA PRO A 273 -0.07 -26.76 1.95
C PRO A 273 -0.17 -27.05 0.45
N LEU A 274 -1.36 -26.96 -0.14
CA LEU A 274 -1.55 -27.11 -1.59
C LEU A 274 -0.95 -25.94 -2.37
N MET A 275 -1.12 -24.70 -1.90
CA MET A 275 -0.52 -23.51 -2.54
C MET A 275 1.01 -23.57 -2.57
N LEU A 276 1.64 -24.10 -1.51
CA LEU A 276 3.09 -24.34 -1.47
C LEU A 276 3.59 -25.32 -2.54
N LYS A 277 2.67 -26.05 -3.19
CA LYS A 277 2.94 -26.97 -4.31
C LYS A 277 2.40 -26.45 -5.65
N SER A 278 1.85 -25.23 -5.69
CA SER A 278 1.25 -24.64 -6.90
C SER A 278 2.23 -24.57 -8.06
N GLN A 279 1.77 -24.87 -9.29
CA GLN A 279 2.58 -24.69 -10.50
C GLN A 279 2.83 -23.21 -10.84
N ASP A 280 2.00 -22.31 -10.30
CA ASP A 280 2.24 -20.87 -10.32
C ASP A 280 3.27 -20.54 -9.23
N LEU A 281 4.50 -20.25 -9.66
CA LEU A 281 5.63 -20.04 -8.76
C LEU A 281 5.51 -18.77 -7.93
N VAL A 282 4.79 -17.76 -8.39
CA VAL A 282 4.54 -16.53 -7.62
C VAL A 282 3.52 -16.83 -6.51
N MET A 283 2.45 -17.57 -6.83
CA MET A 283 1.50 -18.02 -5.81
C MET A 283 2.19 -18.91 -4.76
N ARG A 284 3.08 -19.80 -5.22
CA ARG A 284 3.92 -20.64 -4.36
C ARG A 284 4.82 -19.80 -3.45
N ALA A 285 5.42 -18.74 -3.98
CA ALA A 285 6.28 -17.82 -3.23
C ALA A 285 5.50 -17.10 -2.11
N MET A 286 4.34 -16.52 -2.43
CA MET A 286 3.45 -15.86 -1.47
C MET A 286 2.93 -16.81 -0.37
N ALA A 287 2.70 -18.09 -0.72
CA ALA A 287 2.25 -19.10 0.23
C ALA A 287 3.26 -19.37 1.36
N ASN A 288 4.56 -19.08 1.17
CA ASN A 288 5.56 -19.22 2.24
C ASN A 288 5.25 -18.28 3.41
N PHE A 289 4.86 -17.04 3.14
CA PHE A 289 4.52 -16.06 4.17
C PHE A 289 3.26 -16.48 4.95
N LEU A 290 2.23 -16.96 4.25
CA LEU A 290 1.02 -17.48 4.89
C LEU A 290 1.31 -18.73 5.73
N ALA A 291 2.14 -19.65 5.25
CA ALA A 291 2.53 -20.84 6.00
C ALA A 291 3.26 -20.46 7.30
N VAL A 292 4.25 -19.59 7.21
CA VAL A 292 5.05 -19.15 8.37
C VAL A 292 4.19 -18.39 9.39
N LYS A 293 3.36 -17.43 8.93
CA LYS A 293 2.54 -16.60 9.84
C LYS A 293 1.33 -17.34 10.40
N CYS A 294 0.55 -17.97 9.53
CA CYS A 294 -0.81 -18.41 9.84
C CYS A 294 -0.85 -19.83 10.39
N LEU A 295 0.11 -20.69 10.01
CA LEU A 295 0.22 -22.04 10.56
C LEU A 295 1.22 -22.12 11.73
N GLY A 296 2.17 -21.17 11.80
CA GLY A 296 3.11 -21.02 12.90
C GLY A 296 4.28 -22.01 12.88
N PRO A 297 5.14 -21.96 13.92
CA PRO A 297 6.43 -22.65 13.97
C PRO A 297 6.38 -24.18 13.79
N ALA A 298 5.32 -24.82 14.28
CA ALA A 298 5.10 -26.27 14.14
C ALA A 298 4.99 -26.73 12.68
N HIS A 299 4.80 -25.80 11.74
CA HIS A 299 4.61 -26.06 10.32
C HIS A 299 5.73 -25.51 9.44
N PHE A 300 6.86 -25.06 9.99
CA PHE A 300 7.99 -24.56 9.19
C PHE A 300 8.58 -25.62 8.25
N ASP A 301 8.44 -26.91 8.56
CA ASP A 301 8.83 -27.98 7.64
C ASP A 301 8.08 -27.93 6.30
N LEU A 302 6.89 -27.33 6.24
CA LEU A 302 6.14 -27.16 4.99
C LEU A 302 6.85 -26.24 3.99
N VAL A 303 7.65 -25.27 4.45
CA VAL A 303 8.39 -24.36 3.57
C VAL A 303 9.77 -24.89 3.19
N ARG A 304 10.17 -26.07 3.69
CA ARG A 304 11.51 -26.64 3.44
C ARG A 304 11.77 -26.90 1.95
N ASP A 305 10.80 -27.45 1.24
CA ASP A 305 10.96 -27.75 -0.19
C ASP A 305 11.15 -26.46 -1.01
N ASN A 306 10.46 -25.37 -0.62
CA ASN A 306 10.61 -24.06 -1.25
C ASN A 306 11.95 -23.41 -0.92
N LEU A 307 12.42 -23.56 0.33
CA LEU A 307 13.75 -23.12 0.75
C LEU A 307 14.86 -23.85 -0.03
N GLN A 308 14.67 -25.12 -0.40
CA GLN A 308 15.63 -25.92 -1.16
C GLN A 308 15.38 -25.91 -2.69
N SER A 309 14.39 -25.17 -3.16
CA SER A 309 13.91 -25.29 -4.55
C SER A 309 14.90 -24.82 -5.62
N GLY A 310 15.83 -23.92 -5.26
CA GLY A 310 16.72 -23.24 -6.21
C GLY A 310 16.01 -22.26 -7.16
N ILE A 311 14.69 -22.05 -7.01
CA ILE A 311 13.92 -21.07 -7.77
C ILE A 311 14.08 -19.71 -7.09
N GLY A 312 14.61 -18.72 -7.82
CA GLY A 312 15.02 -17.42 -7.25
C GLY A 312 13.97 -16.76 -6.36
N LEU A 313 12.77 -16.50 -6.89
CA LEU A 313 11.69 -15.84 -6.13
C LEU A 313 11.17 -16.71 -4.98
N VAL A 314 10.90 -18.00 -5.23
CA VAL A 314 10.33 -18.91 -4.22
C VAL A 314 11.27 -19.08 -3.03
N GLN A 315 12.57 -19.24 -3.29
CA GLN A 315 13.57 -19.37 -2.25
C GLN A 315 13.79 -18.05 -1.49
N LEU A 316 13.81 -16.91 -2.21
CA LEU A 316 13.89 -15.58 -1.59
C LEU A 316 12.73 -15.35 -0.63
N ASP A 317 11.50 -15.62 -1.07
CA ASP A 317 10.29 -15.39 -0.26
C ASP A 317 10.20 -16.37 0.91
N ALA A 318 10.66 -17.62 0.76
CA ALA A 318 10.77 -18.55 1.89
C ALA A 318 11.74 -18.04 2.97
N VAL A 319 12.90 -17.52 2.56
CA VAL A 319 13.88 -16.88 3.45
C VAL A 319 13.28 -15.65 4.13
N GLN A 320 12.67 -14.75 3.36
CA GLN A 320 12.05 -13.53 3.90
C GLN A 320 10.92 -13.85 4.85
N ALA A 321 10.05 -14.82 4.54
CA ALA A 321 8.96 -15.25 5.41
C ALA A 321 9.51 -15.71 6.77
N LEU A 322 10.52 -16.59 6.78
CA LEU A 322 11.12 -17.10 8.02
C LEU A 322 11.77 -15.98 8.85
N ILE A 323 12.51 -15.05 8.22
CA ILE A 323 13.21 -13.98 8.94
C ILE A 323 12.23 -12.92 9.45
N THR A 324 11.41 -12.37 8.56
CA THR A 324 10.60 -11.17 8.84
C THR A 324 9.31 -11.51 9.58
N VAL A 325 8.72 -12.67 9.30
CA VAL A 325 7.43 -13.06 9.85
C VAL A 325 7.57 -14.16 10.91
N GLY A 326 8.47 -15.11 10.70
CA GLY A 326 8.78 -16.17 11.67
C GLY A 326 9.61 -15.70 12.86
N GLY A 327 10.19 -14.50 12.81
CA GLY A 327 10.95 -13.89 13.89
C GLY A 327 12.12 -14.76 14.34
N GLU A 328 12.32 -14.88 15.65
CA GLU A 328 13.45 -15.63 16.21
C GLU A 328 13.39 -17.13 15.87
N GLU A 329 12.22 -17.75 15.98
CA GLU A 329 12.04 -19.18 15.66
C GLU A 329 12.32 -19.45 14.18
N GLY A 330 11.86 -18.57 13.29
CA GLY A 330 12.12 -18.68 11.86
C GLY A 330 13.61 -18.55 11.52
N ARG A 331 14.33 -17.64 12.19
CA ARG A 331 15.79 -17.52 12.05
C ARG A 331 16.55 -18.74 12.57
N ARG A 332 16.14 -19.33 13.70
CA ARG A 332 16.73 -20.58 14.22
C ARG A 332 16.50 -21.72 13.23
N TYR A 333 15.28 -21.85 12.72
CA TYR A 333 14.93 -22.85 11.72
C TYR A 333 15.76 -22.68 10.44
N LEU A 334 15.90 -21.45 9.93
CA LEU A 334 16.70 -21.15 8.75
C LEU A 334 18.18 -21.48 8.94
N THR A 335 18.73 -21.24 10.14
CA THR A 335 20.12 -21.60 10.49
C THR A 335 20.32 -23.12 10.48
N ALA A 336 19.35 -23.88 11.00
CA ALA A 336 19.41 -25.34 11.03
C ALA A 336 19.17 -25.98 9.65
N ASN A 337 18.44 -25.30 8.76
CA ASN A 337 18.00 -25.82 7.47
C ASN A 337 18.53 -24.98 6.30
N GLN A 338 19.77 -24.53 6.37
CA GLN A 338 20.33 -23.67 5.32
C GLN A 338 20.26 -24.36 3.94
N PRO A 339 19.88 -23.63 2.88
CA PRO A 339 19.85 -24.19 1.54
C PRO A 339 21.24 -24.59 1.06
N GLU A 340 21.36 -25.82 0.53
CA GLU A 340 22.62 -26.38 0.02
C GLU A 340 23.14 -25.60 -1.20
N LYS A 341 22.20 -25.13 -2.03
CA LYS A 341 22.48 -24.28 -3.20
C LYS A 341 21.66 -23.00 -3.09
N ARG A 342 22.37 -21.88 -3.17
CA ARG A 342 21.77 -20.53 -3.25
C ARG A 342 22.23 -19.86 -4.53
N PRO A 343 21.33 -19.29 -5.33
CA PRO A 343 21.70 -18.25 -6.28
C PRO A 343 22.47 -17.16 -5.51
N GLY A 344 23.58 -16.67 -6.06
CA GLY A 344 24.46 -15.74 -5.34
C GLY A 344 23.74 -14.47 -4.82
N GLN A 345 22.69 -14.02 -5.51
CA GLN A 345 21.86 -12.90 -5.08
C GLN A 345 20.98 -13.23 -3.86
N VAL A 346 20.43 -14.45 -3.75
CA VAL A 346 19.66 -14.86 -2.57
C VAL A 346 20.57 -14.89 -1.34
N ASP A 347 21.80 -15.37 -1.49
CA ASP A 347 22.79 -15.37 -0.40
C ASP A 347 23.16 -13.96 0.06
N LYS A 348 23.34 -13.02 -0.89
CA LYS A 348 23.57 -11.61 -0.58
C LYS A 348 22.42 -11.02 0.23
N VAL A 349 21.17 -11.21 -0.24
CA VAL A 349 19.97 -10.69 0.45
C VAL A 349 19.81 -11.32 1.83
N LEU A 350 20.06 -12.62 1.96
CA LEU A 350 20.03 -13.31 3.26
C LEU A 350 21.02 -12.69 4.26
N ARG A 351 22.26 -12.46 3.84
CA ARG A 351 23.27 -11.82 4.70
C ARG A 351 22.86 -10.41 5.11
N GLU A 352 22.33 -9.62 4.19
CA GLU A 352 21.84 -8.27 4.47
C GLU A 352 20.66 -8.28 5.45
N LEU A 353 19.69 -9.18 5.27
CA LEU A 353 18.53 -9.30 6.16
C LEU A 353 18.92 -9.77 7.56
N LEU A 354 19.82 -10.75 7.68
CA LEU A 354 20.32 -11.20 8.98
C LEU A 354 21.09 -10.08 9.69
N ALA A 355 21.97 -9.36 8.97
CA ALA A 355 22.71 -8.23 9.53
C ALA A 355 21.78 -7.09 9.99
N GLN A 356 20.71 -6.81 9.25
CA GLN A 356 19.70 -5.82 9.64
C GLN A 356 18.96 -6.24 10.92
N GLU A 357 18.56 -7.50 11.04
CA GLU A 357 17.88 -8.02 12.22
C GLU A 357 18.81 -8.09 13.44
N GLU A 358 20.09 -8.43 13.25
CA GLU A 358 21.11 -8.37 14.31
C GLU A 358 21.34 -6.93 14.77
N ALA A 359 21.46 -5.98 13.83
CA ALA A 359 21.59 -4.56 14.15
C ALA A 359 20.35 -4.03 14.87
N LYS A 360 19.15 -4.46 14.49
CA LYS A 360 17.89 -4.12 15.15
C LYS A 360 17.82 -4.74 16.56
N ALA A 361 18.17 -6.01 16.72
CA ALA A 361 18.22 -6.66 18.03
C ALA A 361 19.24 -5.99 18.95
N ALA A 362 20.41 -5.61 18.42
CA ALA A 362 21.42 -4.85 19.14
C ALA A 362 20.91 -3.44 19.50
N ALA A 363 20.20 -2.76 18.59
CA ALA A 363 19.58 -1.47 18.85
C ALA A 363 18.50 -1.56 19.92
N ASP A 364 17.66 -2.60 19.89
CA ASP A 364 16.62 -2.87 20.89
C ASP A 364 17.24 -3.19 22.25
N SER A 365 18.32 -3.98 22.30
CA SER A 365 19.08 -4.23 23.54
C SER A 365 19.80 -2.98 24.06
N THR A 366 20.19 -2.07 23.18
CA THR A 366 20.78 -0.77 23.56
C THR A 366 19.71 0.26 23.92
N SER A 367 18.46 0.12 23.44
CA SER A 367 17.32 0.93 23.85
C SER A 367 16.87 0.62 25.29
N ALA A 368 17.31 -0.52 25.83
CA ALA A 368 17.21 -0.83 27.25
C ALA A 368 18.21 -0.01 28.10
N GLN A 369 19.22 0.61 27.49
CA GLN A 369 20.11 1.54 28.17
C GLN A 369 19.28 2.75 28.63
N GLU A 370 19.13 2.86 29.94
CA GLU A 370 18.31 3.87 30.59
C GLU A 370 18.99 5.22 30.45
N TYR A 371 18.71 5.91 29.34
CA TYR A 371 19.10 7.31 29.22
C TYR A 371 18.37 8.09 30.30
N SER A 372 19.12 8.85 31.10
CA SER A 372 18.51 9.87 31.96
C SER A 372 17.97 10.98 31.05
N TYR A 373 16.65 11.16 31.07
CA TYR A 373 16.00 12.23 30.33
C TYR A 373 15.09 13.01 31.27
N ASP A 374 14.82 14.26 30.91
CA ASP A 374 13.84 15.12 31.57
C ASP A 374 12.75 15.47 30.56
N ALA A 375 11.49 15.47 30.98
CA ALA A 375 10.38 15.85 30.11
C ALA A 375 9.58 16.98 30.75
N LYS A 376 9.28 18.02 29.99
CA LYS A 376 8.58 19.22 30.47
C LYS A 376 7.46 19.62 29.53
N VAL A 377 6.30 19.95 30.09
CA VAL A 377 5.20 20.53 29.30
C VAL A 377 5.58 21.95 28.86
N VAL A 378 5.53 22.19 27.56
CA VAL A 378 5.82 23.48 26.92
C VAL A 378 4.54 24.31 26.79
N GLN A 379 3.44 23.66 26.38
CA GLN A 379 2.17 24.33 26.11
C GLN A 379 1.02 23.35 26.31
N ALA A 380 -0.12 23.81 26.85
CA ALA A 380 -1.33 23.00 26.98
C ALA A 380 -2.58 23.81 26.63
N GLY A 381 -3.57 23.17 26.04
CA GLY A 381 -4.83 23.81 25.67
C GLY A 381 -5.59 23.07 24.57
N GLN A 382 -6.45 23.80 23.88
CA GLN A 382 -7.15 23.34 22.70
C GLN A 382 -6.30 23.61 21.45
N PHE A 383 -6.39 22.68 20.49
CA PHE A 383 -5.58 22.66 19.29
C PHE A 383 -6.46 22.65 18.04
N LYS A 384 -6.02 23.40 17.04
CA LYS A 384 -6.60 23.37 15.70
C LYS A 384 -5.66 22.62 14.76
N LEU A 385 -6.15 21.54 14.18
CA LEU A 385 -5.42 20.80 13.16
C LEU A 385 -5.52 21.57 11.83
N ARG A 386 -4.38 21.96 11.25
CA ARG A 386 -4.33 22.71 9.99
C ARG A 386 -4.74 21.88 8.76
N PHE A 387 -4.89 20.57 8.88
CA PHE A 387 -5.24 19.68 7.77
C PHE A 387 -6.56 18.94 8.02
N SER A 388 -7.68 19.50 7.54
CA SER A 388 -9.00 18.86 7.55
C SER A 388 -9.19 17.82 6.42
N LEU A 389 -8.11 17.35 5.79
CA LEU A 389 -8.14 16.49 4.60
C LEU A 389 -7.24 15.24 4.71
N LEU A 390 -6.61 15.00 5.86
CA LEU A 390 -5.94 13.71 6.06
C LEU A 390 -7.01 12.64 6.33
N PRO A 391 -6.97 11.50 5.61
CA PRO A 391 -7.89 10.39 5.86
C PRO A 391 -7.78 9.90 7.31
N SER A 392 -8.85 9.30 7.83
CA SER A 392 -8.96 8.73 9.19
C SER A 392 -7.88 7.68 9.54
N SER A 393 -7.02 7.32 8.59
CA SER A 393 -5.95 6.32 8.69
C SER A 393 -4.80 6.69 9.63
N GLU A 394 -4.64 7.96 10.03
CA GLU A 394 -3.56 8.37 10.98
C GLU A 394 -4.00 8.41 12.46
N GLN A 395 -5.29 8.26 12.74
CA GLN A 395 -5.75 8.04 14.12
C GLN A 395 -5.43 6.61 14.55
N VAL A 396 -4.94 6.43 15.77
CA VAL A 396 -4.89 5.09 16.36
C VAL A 396 -6.34 4.67 16.60
N LYS A 397 -6.86 3.75 15.76
CA LYS A 397 -8.26 3.33 15.77
C LYS A 397 -8.75 3.12 17.21
N ASN A 398 -9.88 3.73 17.54
CA ASN A 398 -10.60 3.62 18.82
C ASN A 398 -9.98 4.30 20.06
N THR A 399 -8.85 5.02 19.95
CA THR A 399 -8.21 5.63 21.14
C THR A 399 -8.30 7.16 21.18
N GLY A 400 -8.76 7.81 20.10
CA GLY A 400 -8.85 9.27 19.99
C GLY A 400 -7.49 9.99 19.89
N PHE A 401 -6.37 9.27 20.02
CA PHE A 401 -5.03 9.84 19.84
C PHE A 401 -4.68 9.99 18.37
N LEU A 402 -4.12 11.15 18.03
CA LEU A 402 -3.43 11.36 16.76
C LEU A 402 -2.04 10.73 16.83
N ARG A 403 -1.60 10.04 15.77
CA ARG A 403 -0.20 9.62 15.68
C ARG A 403 0.69 10.86 15.59
N PRO A 404 1.83 10.89 16.30
CA PRO A 404 2.86 11.91 16.07
C PRO A 404 3.38 11.78 14.63
N GLY A 405 2.95 12.70 13.76
CA GLY A 405 3.31 12.72 12.35
C GLY A 405 3.38 14.17 11.86
N ASN A 406 4.59 14.63 11.54
CA ASN A 406 4.96 15.97 11.07
C ASN A 406 4.64 17.15 12.02
N LYS A 407 5.73 17.74 12.56
CA LYS A 407 5.81 18.91 13.46
C LYS A 407 5.03 20.18 13.07
N TYR A 408 4.39 20.23 11.90
CA TYR A 408 3.87 21.46 11.29
C TYR A 408 2.34 21.54 11.21
N GLY A 409 1.62 20.58 11.79
CA GLY A 409 0.16 20.45 11.61
C GLY A 409 -0.74 21.13 12.63
N ILE A 410 -0.22 21.61 13.77
CA ILE A 410 -1.06 22.04 14.89
C ILE A 410 -0.86 23.53 15.21
N GLU A 411 -1.94 24.30 15.15
CA GLU A 411 -2.00 25.66 15.70
C GLU A 411 -2.66 25.61 17.08
N SER A 412 -2.06 26.26 18.07
CA SER A 412 -2.72 26.42 19.36
C SER A 412 -3.86 27.43 19.25
N PHE A 413 -5.06 27.02 19.64
CA PHE A 413 -6.24 27.86 19.66
C PHE A 413 -6.83 27.79 21.07
N LYS A 414 -6.54 28.80 21.87
CA LYS A 414 -6.87 28.96 23.30
C LYS A 414 -5.93 28.24 24.28
N PRO A 415 -5.19 29.00 25.13
CA PRO A 415 -4.48 28.44 26.27
C PRO A 415 -5.45 27.88 27.33
N PHE A 416 -4.92 26.99 28.15
CA PHE A 416 -5.52 26.22 29.26
C PHE A 416 -6.72 26.85 30.00
N GLY A 417 -7.75 26.03 30.29
CA GLY A 417 -8.79 26.32 31.30
C GLY A 417 -10.09 25.56 31.07
N GLU A 418 -10.69 25.74 29.89
CA GLU A 418 -11.99 25.16 29.53
C GLU A 418 -11.92 24.66 28.09
N VAL A 419 -12.16 23.37 27.89
CA VAL A 419 -12.27 22.76 26.55
C VAL A 419 -13.75 22.46 26.31
N THR A 420 -14.27 22.81 25.13
CA THR A 420 -15.67 22.47 24.82
C THR A 420 -15.78 20.99 24.48
N ALA A 421 -16.75 20.28 25.07
CA ALA A 421 -17.09 18.91 24.70
C ALA A 421 -17.89 18.93 23.39
N GLU A 422 -17.20 19.10 22.26
CA GLU A 422 -17.80 19.11 20.92
C GLU A 422 -17.08 18.14 19.98
N LEU A 423 -17.83 17.53 19.06
CA LEU A 423 -17.29 16.64 18.04
C LEU A 423 -16.24 17.37 17.18
N GLY A 424 -15.08 16.75 16.99
CA GLY A 424 -13.94 17.30 16.26
C GLY A 424 -13.02 18.18 17.09
N VAL A 425 -13.36 18.52 18.35
CA VAL A 425 -12.46 19.27 19.23
C VAL A 425 -11.23 18.42 19.55
N SER A 426 -10.06 19.04 19.44
CA SER A 426 -8.77 18.45 19.78
C SER A 426 -8.13 19.22 20.93
N PHE A 427 -7.63 18.52 21.94
CA PHE A 427 -6.99 19.13 23.11
C PHE A 427 -5.81 18.29 23.60
N GLY A 428 -4.92 18.91 24.33
CA GLY A 428 -3.83 18.22 25.01
C GLY A 428 -2.66 19.12 25.33
N PHE A 429 -1.44 18.61 25.20
CA PHE A 429 -0.25 19.41 25.48
C PHE A 429 0.98 19.05 24.63
N ARG A 430 1.81 20.05 24.37
CA ARG A 430 3.17 19.93 23.83
C ARG A 430 4.14 19.74 24.97
N TYR A 431 5.10 18.87 24.77
CA TYR A 431 6.15 18.60 25.73
C TYR A 431 7.51 18.55 25.04
N ARG A 432 8.55 18.93 25.78
CA ARG A 432 9.95 18.81 25.37
C ARG A 432 10.60 17.70 26.17
N VAL A 433 11.38 16.85 25.52
CA VAL A 433 12.25 15.86 26.16
C VAL A 433 13.71 16.29 26.00
N THR A 434 14.51 16.27 27.05
CA THR A 434 15.95 16.60 27.00
C THR A 434 16.78 15.48 27.60
N GLY A 435 18.06 15.38 27.24
CA GLY A 435 18.96 14.31 27.73
C GLY A 435 18.90 13.00 26.92
N LEU A 436 18.10 12.94 25.85
CA LEU A 436 18.15 11.85 24.89
C LEU A 436 19.19 12.15 23.79
N PRO A 437 20.12 11.22 23.48
CA PRO A 437 21.10 11.44 22.42
C PRO A 437 20.46 11.61 21.05
N ALA A 438 21.05 12.46 20.20
CA ALA A 438 20.58 12.68 18.83
C ALA A 438 20.48 11.36 18.04
N GLY A 439 19.39 11.22 17.28
CA GLY A 439 19.08 10.04 16.47
C GLY A 439 18.55 8.84 17.25
N LYS A 440 18.42 8.93 18.58
CA LYS A 440 17.82 7.86 19.38
C LYS A 440 16.31 7.98 19.44
N THR A 441 15.63 6.85 19.32
CA THR A 441 14.19 6.75 19.48
C THR A 441 13.84 6.27 20.88
N LYS A 442 12.85 6.90 21.50
CA LYS A 442 12.22 6.46 22.75
C LYS A 442 10.73 6.25 22.50
N VAL A 443 10.19 5.11 22.92
CA VAL A 443 8.76 4.84 22.84
C VAL A 443 8.13 5.15 24.20
N PHE A 444 7.26 6.16 24.23
CA PHE A 444 6.41 6.46 25.36
C PHE A 444 5.03 5.83 25.18
N GLU A 445 4.25 5.73 26.25
CA GLU A 445 2.81 5.43 26.20
C GLU A 445 2.04 6.74 26.47
N MET A 446 1.15 7.12 25.57
CA MET A 446 0.14 8.15 25.82
C MET A 446 -1.06 7.49 26.50
N ARG A 447 -1.58 8.13 27.53
CA ARG A 447 -2.76 7.65 28.26
C ARG A 447 -3.74 8.80 28.49
N ALA A 448 -5.00 8.57 28.17
CA ALA A 448 -6.11 9.46 28.47
C ALA A 448 -6.99 8.78 29.51
N ILE A 449 -7.13 9.39 30.67
CA ILE A 449 -8.10 9.00 31.69
C ILE A 449 -9.29 9.93 31.55
N HIS A 450 -10.48 9.39 31.36
CA HIS A 450 -11.67 10.14 30.99
C HIS A 450 -12.91 9.65 31.77
N PRO A 451 -14.02 10.41 31.76
CA PRO A 451 -15.28 9.92 32.32
C PRO A 451 -15.67 8.56 31.70
N PRO A 452 -16.46 7.73 32.41
CA PRO A 452 -16.89 6.44 31.88
C PRO A 452 -17.53 6.57 30.50
N MET A 453 -16.87 6.01 29.50
CA MET A 453 -17.24 6.11 28.09
C MET A 453 -17.82 4.78 27.62
N LYS A 454 -19.06 4.79 27.15
CA LYS A 454 -19.72 3.61 26.61
C LYS A 454 -19.46 3.50 25.11
N GLN A 455 -18.69 2.49 24.72
CA GLN A 455 -18.34 2.22 23.33
C GLN A 455 -19.51 1.57 22.57
N PRO A 456 -19.49 1.57 21.22
CA PRO A 456 -20.53 0.94 20.40
C PRO A 456 -20.72 -0.57 20.66
N ASP A 457 -19.67 -1.26 21.14
CA ASP A 457 -19.71 -2.67 21.52
C ASP A 457 -20.36 -2.92 22.91
N GLY A 458 -20.77 -1.85 23.59
CA GLY A 458 -21.40 -1.88 24.90
C GLY A 458 -20.41 -1.90 26.08
N ARG A 459 -19.10 -1.95 25.85
CA ARG A 459 -18.09 -1.87 26.90
C ARG A 459 -17.99 -0.45 27.43
N THR A 460 -17.69 -0.33 28.72
CA THR A 460 -17.39 0.95 29.36
C THR A 460 -15.90 1.03 29.65
N THR A 461 -15.24 2.08 29.17
CA THR A 461 -13.83 2.34 29.44
C THR A 461 -13.67 3.66 30.18
N THR A 462 -12.61 3.76 30.98
CA THR A 462 -12.19 5.01 31.65
C THR A 462 -10.77 5.42 31.25
N VAL A 463 -10.11 4.59 30.45
CA VAL A 463 -8.73 4.76 30.01
C VAL A 463 -8.63 4.41 28.53
N SER A 464 -7.96 5.26 27.79
CA SER A 464 -7.52 5.02 26.40
C SER A 464 -5.99 5.16 26.34
N THR A 465 -5.30 4.28 25.61
CA THR A 465 -3.84 4.30 25.50
C THR A 465 -3.37 4.19 24.05
N ALA A 466 -2.22 4.77 23.73
CA ALA A 466 -1.57 4.65 22.43
C ALA A 466 -0.05 4.81 22.55
N PRO A 467 0.77 4.17 21.70
CA PRO A 467 2.21 4.40 21.69
C PRO A 467 2.54 5.79 21.12
N ALA A 468 3.52 6.47 21.70
CA ALA A 468 4.13 7.68 21.18
C ALA A 468 5.61 7.44 20.89
N LEU A 469 5.96 7.35 19.61
CA LEU A 469 7.35 7.28 19.18
C LEU A 469 7.96 8.69 19.22
N PHE A 470 9.03 8.84 19.97
CA PHE A 470 9.79 10.08 20.06
C PHE A 470 11.18 9.89 19.47
N LEU A 471 11.52 10.67 18.44
CA LEU A 471 12.87 10.72 17.87
C LEU A 471 13.60 11.93 18.42
N ALA A 472 14.67 11.71 19.17
CA ALA A 472 15.50 12.78 19.71
C ALA A 472 16.39 13.37 18.61
N GLU A 473 16.43 14.70 18.54
CA GLU A 473 17.28 15.47 17.63
C GLU A 473 18.55 15.96 18.32
N GLY A 474 18.73 15.65 19.61
CA GLY A 474 19.83 16.13 20.45
C GLY A 474 19.54 17.47 21.12
N ASP A 475 20.31 17.79 22.17
CA ASP A 475 20.07 19.01 22.97
C ASP A 475 20.64 20.29 22.31
N ASP A 476 21.56 20.18 21.35
CA ASP A 476 22.28 21.29 20.70
C ASP A 476 21.49 22.04 19.61
N CYS A 477 20.18 21.84 19.55
CA CYS A 477 19.36 22.46 18.53
C CYS A 477 18.81 23.82 18.97
N MET A 478 18.97 24.83 18.09
CA MET A 478 18.72 26.23 18.46
C MET A 478 17.24 26.60 18.66
N TYR A 479 16.27 25.98 17.95
CA TYR A 479 14.85 26.34 18.08
C TYR A 479 13.93 25.13 17.80
N GLU A 480 13.11 24.75 18.79
CA GLU A 480 12.02 23.76 18.70
C GLU A 480 12.37 22.26 18.54
N CYS A 481 13.61 21.85 18.79
CA CYS A 481 13.89 20.42 18.82
C CYS A 481 13.38 19.73 20.07
N ASN A 482 13.24 18.42 19.92
CA ASN A 482 12.77 17.52 20.96
C ASN A 482 11.39 17.88 21.51
N ILE A 483 10.58 18.62 20.73
CA ILE A 483 9.18 18.89 21.04
C ILE A 483 8.33 17.83 20.36
N SER A 484 7.43 17.24 21.14
CA SER A 484 6.38 16.35 20.69
C SER A 484 5.06 16.77 21.35
N GLU A 485 3.97 16.10 21.00
CA GLU A 485 2.64 16.45 21.46
C GLU A 485 1.81 15.22 21.81
N ILE A 486 0.98 15.38 22.84
CA ILE A 486 -0.13 14.47 23.13
C ILE A 486 -1.39 15.24 22.80
N VAL A 487 -2.10 14.81 21.76
CA VAL A 487 -3.36 15.40 21.34
C VAL A 487 -4.42 14.33 21.25
N TYR A 488 -5.52 14.57 21.96
CA TYR A 488 -6.73 13.77 21.92
C TYR A 488 -7.80 14.52 21.11
N THR A 489 -8.38 13.86 20.12
CA THR A 489 -9.47 14.39 19.30
C THR A 489 -10.76 13.65 19.61
N LEU A 490 -11.83 14.39 19.87
CA LEU A 490 -13.19 13.87 20.02
C LEU A 490 -13.76 13.53 18.64
N SER A 491 -13.27 12.46 18.03
CA SER A 491 -13.65 12.05 16.67
C SER A 491 -15.01 11.36 16.57
N GLU A 492 -15.49 10.80 17.68
CA GLU A 492 -16.72 10.00 17.72
C GLU A 492 -17.76 10.58 18.68
N PRO A 493 -19.07 10.48 18.39
CA PRO A 493 -20.12 11.03 19.24
C PRO A 493 -20.08 10.53 20.70
N TYR A 494 -19.70 9.27 20.91
CA TYR A 494 -19.62 8.69 22.26
C TYR A 494 -18.41 9.17 23.07
N GLN A 495 -17.44 9.85 22.44
CA GLN A 495 -16.29 10.45 23.12
C GLN A 495 -16.61 11.84 23.68
N VAL A 496 -17.70 12.46 23.23
CA VAL A 496 -18.14 13.81 23.62
C VAL A 496 -18.73 13.76 25.04
N LEU A 497 -17.85 13.68 26.04
CA LEU A 497 -18.21 13.53 27.45
C LEU A 497 -17.70 14.73 28.26
N PRO A 498 -18.61 15.54 28.85
CA PRO A 498 -18.21 16.60 29.76
C PRO A 498 -17.61 15.98 31.04
N GLY A 499 -16.72 16.74 31.68
CA GLY A 499 -16.07 16.36 32.92
C GLY A 499 -14.56 16.37 32.85
N LYS A 500 -13.93 15.70 33.82
CA LYS A 500 -12.49 15.69 34.00
C LYS A 500 -11.81 14.68 33.09
N TRP A 501 -10.84 15.15 32.32
CA TRP A 501 -9.95 14.37 31.48
C TRP A 501 -8.51 14.57 31.95
N LEU A 502 -7.71 13.51 32.01
CA LEU A 502 -6.30 13.57 32.37
C LEU A 502 -5.48 12.89 31.28
N LEU A 503 -4.68 13.67 30.56
CA LEU A 503 -3.75 13.17 29.57
C LEU A 503 -2.37 12.99 30.21
N GLN A 504 -1.75 11.84 29.99
CA GLN A 504 -0.46 11.46 30.58
C GLN A 504 0.50 10.93 29.51
N LEU A 505 1.78 11.22 29.70
CA LEU A 505 2.90 10.55 29.04
C LEU A 505 3.50 9.57 30.05
N LEU A 506 3.67 8.32 29.66
CA LEU A 506 4.28 7.29 30.48
C LEU A 506 5.53 6.71 29.83
N ASP A 507 6.48 6.32 30.66
CA ASP A 507 7.63 5.50 30.28
C ASP A 507 7.65 4.27 31.18
N ARG A 508 7.58 3.09 30.57
CA ARG A 508 7.52 1.80 31.28
C ARG A 508 6.46 1.79 32.40
N GLY A 509 5.29 2.38 32.13
CA GLY A 509 4.16 2.45 33.07
C GLY A 509 4.27 3.50 34.17
N GLN A 510 5.37 4.26 34.27
CA GLN A 510 5.50 5.39 35.18
C GLN A 510 5.07 6.68 34.51
N VAL A 511 4.31 7.52 35.21
CA VAL A 511 3.87 8.82 34.69
C VAL A 511 5.04 9.78 34.67
N VAL A 512 5.45 10.18 33.46
CA VAL A 512 6.51 11.16 33.22
C VAL A 512 5.91 12.57 33.21
N LEU A 513 4.77 12.74 32.51
CA LEU A 513 4.05 14.01 32.40
C LEU A 513 2.55 13.78 32.53
N GLY A 514 1.84 14.80 33.02
CA GLY A 514 0.37 14.77 33.09
C GLY A 514 -0.25 16.16 33.07
N ARG A 515 -1.42 16.28 32.42
CA ARG A 515 -2.24 17.50 32.42
C ARG A 515 -3.74 17.15 32.49
N GLU A 516 -4.43 17.81 33.42
CA GLU A 516 -5.88 17.73 33.57
C GLU A 516 -6.56 18.76 32.65
N PHE A 517 -7.67 18.38 32.04
CA PHE A 517 -8.54 19.20 31.20
C PHE A 517 -9.97 19.03 31.70
N ASN A 518 -10.71 20.14 31.81
CA ASN A 518 -12.14 20.11 32.10
C ASN A 518 -12.89 20.37 30.80
N LEU A 519 -13.68 19.37 30.39
CA LEU A 519 -14.54 19.45 29.22
C LEU A 519 -15.94 19.91 29.66
N HIS A 520 -16.47 20.94 29.02
CA HIS A 520 -17.76 21.57 29.34
C HIS A 520 -18.80 21.36 28.25
#